data_AF-A0A2W6DH40-F1
#
_entry.id   AF-A0A2W6DH40-F1
#
_cell.length_a   1.000
_cell.length_b   1.000
_cell.length_c   1.000
_cell.angle_alpha   90.00
_cell.angle_beta   90.00
_cell.angle_gamma   90.00
#
_symmetry.space_group_name_H-M   'P 1'
#
loop_
_entity.id
_entity.type
_entity.pdbx_description
1 polymer ?
#
loop_
_entity_poly.entity_id
_entity_poly.type
_entity_poly.pdbx_seq_one_letter_code
_entity_poly.pdbx_strand_id
1 'polypeptide(L)'
;MRCGRFLDRFPEIIGRLAGMVDRFATTLDCVDVTFIGDGLLDQLPLPSQISATRVGGVDVNKPRIRAALSAALALSTTPDGFTATEFTTKVHTMTGQTDSDYTTRQGAYDLRKLRGKDLITKPGRTRRYQIPTHTASTIAALLTLREQVIAPILAGVRSPRRGRKPTTWTRVDRHYETLRINMHTLFHHLGITTTGAAAA
;
A
#
# COMPACT_ATOMS: atom_id res chain seq x y z
N MET A 1 -16.31 -5.24 18.87
CA MET A 1 -17.64 -4.58 18.83
C MET A 1 -18.05 -4.20 20.24
N ARG A 2 -18.43 -2.94 20.50
CA ARG A 2 -19.03 -2.50 21.77
C ARG A 2 -20.56 -2.47 21.69
N CYS A 3 -21.16 -3.51 21.12
CA CYS A 3 -22.60 -3.76 21.22
C CYS A 3 -22.75 -4.98 22.11
N GLY A 4 -23.58 -4.90 23.15
CA GLY A 4 -23.93 -6.07 23.97
C GLY A 4 -24.57 -7.16 23.09
N ARG A 5 -24.31 -8.43 23.42
CA ARG A 5 -24.84 -9.59 22.68
C ARG A 5 -26.28 -9.91 23.13
N PHE A 6 -27.22 -9.00 22.89
CA PHE A 6 -28.65 -9.17 23.22
C PHE A 6 -29.49 -9.13 21.94
N LEU A 7 -30.59 -9.92 21.89
CA LEU A 7 -31.51 -10.02 20.75
C LEU A 7 -32.09 -8.66 20.33
N ASP A 8 -32.34 -7.77 21.29
CA ASP A 8 -32.88 -6.43 21.02
C ASP A 8 -31.94 -5.55 20.20
N ARG A 9 -30.62 -5.87 20.20
CA ARG A 9 -29.61 -5.17 19.40
C ARG A 9 -29.33 -5.84 18.06
N PHE A 10 -30.04 -6.91 17.73
CA PHE A 10 -29.84 -7.65 16.48
C PHE A 10 -29.97 -6.76 15.23
N PRO A 11 -30.96 -5.84 15.12
CA PRO A 11 -31.01 -4.90 14.00
C PRO A 11 -29.79 -3.98 13.91
N GLU A 12 -29.25 -3.54 15.06
CA GLU A 12 -28.04 -2.73 15.13
C GLU A 12 -26.79 -3.52 14.67
N ILE A 13 -26.69 -4.80 15.07
CA ILE A 13 -25.60 -5.68 14.68
C ILE A 13 -25.63 -5.95 13.17
N ILE A 14 -26.81 -6.28 12.62
CA ILE A 14 -26.99 -6.53 11.19
C ILE A 14 -26.68 -5.27 10.38
N GLY A 15 -27.16 -4.10 10.80
CA GLY A 15 -26.83 -2.83 10.13
C GLY A 15 -25.33 -2.54 10.13
N ARG A 16 -24.64 -2.80 11.24
CA ARG A 16 -23.17 -2.62 11.33
C ARG A 16 -22.41 -3.62 10.45
N LEU A 17 -22.82 -4.89 10.43
CA LEU A 17 -22.20 -5.92 9.59
C LEU A 17 -22.42 -5.64 8.11
N ALA A 18 -23.65 -5.30 7.71
CA ALA A 18 -23.96 -4.87 6.35
C ALA A 18 -23.08 -3.69 5.94
N GLY A 19 -22.96 -2.66 6.79
CA GLY A 19 -22.07 -1.54 6.53
C GLY A 19 -20.58 -1.89 6.50
N MET A 20 -20.14 -2.96 7.18
CA MET A 20 -18.76 -3.47 7.06
C MET A 20 -18.54 -4.18 5.71
N VAL A 21 -19.48 -5.03 5.30
CA VAL A 21 -19.44 -5.74 4.02
C VAL A 21 -19.49 -4.76 2.86
N ASP A 22 -20.37 -3.76 2.92
CA ASP A 22 -20.50 -2.73 1.89
C ASP A 22 -19.21 -1.92 1.72
N ARG A 23 -18.61 -1.48 2.84
CA ARG A 23 -17.30 -0.79 2.81
C ARG A 23 -16.18 -1.70 2.32
N PHE A 24 -16.19 -2.97 2.69
CA PHE A 24 -15.22 -3.94 2.19
C PHE A 24 -15.36 -4.13 0.67
N ALA A 25 -16.57 -4.36 0.16
CA ALA A 25 -16.84 -4.53 -1.26
C ALA A 25 -16.52 -3.25 -2.06
N THR A 26 -16.89 -2.09 -1.53
CA THR A 26 -16.55 -0.78 -2.12
C THR A 26 -15.04 -0.56 -2.18
N THR A 27 -14.32 -0.94 -1.12
CA THR A 27 -12.85 -0.86 -1.10
C THR A 27 -12.24 -1.83 -2.11
N LEU A 28 -12.75 -3.06 -2.22
CA LEU A 28 -12.31 -4.03 -3.22
C LEU A 28 -12.55 -3.54 -4.65
N ASP A 29 -13.76 -3.09 -4.97
CA ASP A 29 -14.13 -2.62 -6.31
C ASP A 29 -13.26 -1.42 -6.74
N CYS A 30 -13.01 -0.50 -5.80
CA CYS A 30 -12.11 0.62 -6.07
C CYS A 30 -10.65 0.17 -6.19
N VAL A 31 -10.18 -0.79 -5.39
CA VAL A 31 -8.81 -1.34 -5.53
C VAL A 31 -8.65 -2.13 -6.83
N ASP A 32 -9.72 -2.72 -7.36
CA ASP A 32 -9.68 -3.42 -8.65
C ASP A 32 -9.52 -2.45 -9.84
N VAL A 33 -9.90 -1.17 -9.68
CA VAL A 33 -9.64 -0.08 -10.65
C VAL A 33 -8.63 0.91 -10.07
N THR A 34 -7.35 0.52 -10.05
CA THR A 34 -6.29 1.40 -9.56
C THR A 34 -5.90 2.50 -10.55
N PHE A 35 -5.80 3.75 -10.07
CA PHE A 35 -5.34 4.90 -10.86
C PHE A 35 -4.08 5.52 -10.24
N ILE A 36 -3.04 5.67 -11.05
CA ILE A 36 -1.85 6.48 -10.72
C ILE A 36 -1.93 7.71 -11.63
N GLY A 37 -2.29 8.85 -11.07
CA GLY A 37 -2.30 10.11 -11.82
C GLY A 37 -0.89 10.51 -12.26
N ASP A 38 -0.81 11.20 -13.39
CA ASP A 38 0.46 11.74 -13.91
C ASP A 38 1.17 12.60 -12.86
N GLY A 39 2.47 12.36 -12.66
CA GLY A 39 3.30 13.09 -11.70
C GLY A 39 3.13 12.69 -10.23
N LEU A 40 2.20 11.79 -9.87
CA LEU A 40 2.05 11.32 -8.48
C LEU A 40 3.37 10.72 -7.95
N LEU A 41 4.03 9.90 -8.76
CA LEU A 41 5.30 9.27 -8.39
C LEU A 41 6.43 10.29 -8.16
N ASP A 42 6.43 11.40 -8.90
CA ASP A 42 7.42 12.48 -8.75
C ASP A 42 7.10 13.38 -7.55
N GLN A 43 5.82 13.59 -7.27
CA GLN A 43 5.36 14.45 -6.18
C GLN A 43 5.43 13.77 -4.82
N LEU A 44 5.22 12.44 -4.73
CA LEU A 44 5.19 11.71 -3.47
C LEU A 44 6.47 11.90 -2.62
N PRO A 45 7.69 11.78 -3.18
CA PRO A 45 8.93 11.95 -2.43
C PRO A 45 9.18 13.41 -1.98
N LEU A 46 8.58 14.38 -2.66
CA LEU A 46 8.74 15.79 -2.32
C LEU A 46 8.08 16.12 -0.98
N PRO A 47 8.63 17.06 -0.20
CA PRO A 47 7.97 17.53 1.02
C PRO A 47 6.64 18.20 0.70
N SER A 48 5.74 18.22 1.68
CA SER A 48 4.44 18.90 1.58
C SER A 48 4.18 19.77 2.81
N GLN A 49 3.10 20.54 2.78
CA GLN A 49 2.66 21.38 3.89
C GLN A 49 1.32 20.89 4.44
N ILE A 50 1.22 20.85 5.77
CA ILE A 50 -0.04 20.63 6.48
C ILE A 50 -0.28 21.88 7.30
N SER A 51 -1.22 22.72 6.85
CA SER A 51 -1.41 24.07 7.40
C SER A 51 -0.05 24.80 7.41
N ALA A 52 0.35 25.41 8.53
CA ALA A 52 1.62 26.13 8.66
C ALA A 52 2.87 25.23 8.79
N THR A 53 2.73 23.90 8.83
CA THR A 53 3.85 23.00 9.14
C THR A 53 4.32 22.21 7.91
N ARG A 54 5.61 22.29 7.59
CA ARG A 54 6.24 21.44 6.58
C ARG A 54 6.39 20.01 7.08
N VAL A 55 6.11 19.05 6.21
CA VAL A 55 6.20 17.61 6.47
C VAL A 55 7.03 16.97 5.35
N GLY A 56 7.85 15.97 5.69
CA GLY A 56 8.64 15.26 4.69
C GLY A 56 7.79 14.46 3.71
N GLY A 57 8.33 14.13 2.54
CA GLY A 57 7.63 13.31 1.56
C GLY A 57 7.51 11.83 1.93
N VAL A 58 6.76 11.14 1.09
CA VAL A 58 6.46 9.71 1.11
C VAL A 58 7.25 9.05 -0.01
N ASP A 59 8.26 8.26 0.35
CA ASP A 59 9.10 7.57 -0.63
C ASP A 59 8.77 6.08 -0.63
N VAL A 60 8.03 5.63 -1.64
CA VAL A 60 7.64 4.22 -1.81
C VAL A 60 8.84 3.31 -1.98
N ASN A 61 10.03 3.84 -2.29
CA ASN A 61 11.26 3.05 -2.41
C ASN A 61 11.76 2.51 -1.07
N LYS A 62 11.37 3.14 0.05
CA LYS A 62 11.79 2.75 1.41
C LYS A 62 10.92 1.62 1.97
N PRO A 63 11.50 0.50 2.47
CA PRO A 63 10.74 -0.62 3.03
C PRO A 63 9.76 -0.19 4.14
N ARG A 64 10.20 0.71 5.03
CA ARG A 64 9.36 1.28 6.08
C ARG A 64 8.09 1.96 5.55
N ILE A 65 8.20 2.75 4.48
CA ILE A 65 7.05 3.46 3.91
C ILE A 65 6.09 2.47 3.23
N ARG A 66 6.60 1.41 2.61
CA ARG A 66 5.74 0.35 2.06
C ARG A 66 4.99 -0.39 3.15
N ALA A 67 5.67 -0.76 4.25
CA ALA A 67 5.02 -1.35 5.41
C ALA A 67 3.92 -0.43 5.99
N ALA A 68 4.20 0.86 6.10
CA ALA A 68 3.23 1.87 6.52
C ALA A 68 2.03 1.95 5.57
N LEU A 69 2.25 2.00 4.26
CA LEU A 69 1.18 2.03 3.25
C LEU A 69 0.33 0.74 3.29
N SER A 70 0.95 -0.42 3.40
CA SER A 70 0.25 -1.71 3.50
C SER A 70 -0.60 -1.81 4.77
N ALA A 71 -0.07 -1.34 5.92
CA ALA A 71 -0.81 -1.31 7.17
C ALA A 71 -1.98 -0.33 7.11
N ALA A 72 -1.80 0.84 6.50
CA ALA A 72 -2.87 1.81 6.26
C ALA A 72 -3.96 1.17 5.40
N LEU A 73 -3.60 0.62 4.23
CA LEU A 73 -4.54 -0.05 3.32
C LEU A 73 -5.31 -1.17 4.02
N ALA A 74 -4.65 -1.99 4.83
CA ALA A 74 -5.31 -3.06 5.59
C ALA A 74 -6.29 -2.55 6.65
N LEU A 75 -6.13 -1.31 7.14
CA LEU A 75 -7.02 -0.66 8.09
C LEU A 75 -8.11 0.20 7.41
N SER A 76 -8.09 0.36 6.08
CA SER A 76 -9.07 1.16 5.32
C SER A 76 -10.51 0.71 5.53
N THR A 77 -10.72 -0.58 5.80
CA THR A 77 -12.03 -1.20 6.03
C THR A 77 -12.59 -0.94 7.44
N THR A 78 -11.83 -0.25 8.30
CA THR A 78 -12.25 0.07 9.68
C THR A 78 -13.34 1.16 9.68
N PRO A 79 -14.55 0.90 10.21
CA PRO A 79 -15.71 1.81 10.13
C PRO A 79 -15.45 3.24 10.61
N ASP A 80 -14.81 3.37 11.75
CA ASP A 80 -14.57 4.67 12.37
C ASP A 80 -13.17 5.21 12.03
N GLY A 81 -12.44 4.52 11.13
CA GLY A 81 -11.01 4.71 10.96
C GLY A 81 -10.20 4.15 12.14
N PHE A 82 -8.92 4.47 12.17
CA PHE A 82 -7.95 3.88 13.10
C PHE A 82 -7.07 4.95 13.77
N THR A 83 -6.53 4.63 14.93
CA THR A 83 -5.62 5.47 15.70
C THR A 83 -4.17 5.23 15.27
N ALA A 84 -3.26 6.13 15.67
CA ALA A 84 -1.82 5.93 15.42
C ALA A 84 -1.29 4.66 16.09
N THR A 85 -1.84 4.27 17.25
CA THR A 85 -1.46 3.04 17.96
C THR A 85 -1.96 1.80 17.24
N GLU A 86 -3.22 1.77 16.80
CA GLU A 86 -3.75 0.65 15.99
C GLU A 86 -2.97 0.49 14.68
N PHE A 87 -2.58 1.61 14.07
CA PHE A 87 -1.71 1.63 12.89
C PHE A 87 -0.34 1.02 13.17
N THR A 88 0.34 1.41 14.25
CA THR A 88 1.67 0.85 14.58
C THR A 88 1.60 -0.63 14.93
N THR A 89 0.58 -1.05 15.69
CA THR A 89 0.33 -2.46 15.95
C THR A 89 0.11 -3.25 14.65
N LYS A 90 -0.59 -2.67 13.67
CA LYS A 90 -0.76 -3.31 12.36
C LYS A 90 0.55 -3.43 11.59
N VAL A 91 1.40 -2.40 11.61
CA VAL A 91 2.75 -2.46 11.01
C VAL A 91 3.56 -3.58 11.66
N HIS A 92 3.64 -3.63 12.99
CA HIS A 92 4.33 -4.69 13.74
C HIS A 92 3.84 -6.09 13.37
N THR A 93 2.51 -6.26 13.29
CA THR A 93 1.90 -7.54 12.91
C THR A 93 2.30 -7.98 11.50
N MET A 94 2.46 -7.04 10.57
CA MET A 94 2.79 -7.35 9.16
C MET A 94 4.29 -7.53 8.92
N THR A 95 5.15 -6.87 9.70
CA THR A 95 6.60 -6.88 9.48
C THR A 95 7.39 -7.71 10.49
N GLY A 96 6.75 -8.12 11.60
CA GLY A 96 7.43 -8.74 12.75
C GLY A 96 8.27 -7.76 13.59
N GLN A 97 8.23 -6.46 13.28
CA GLN A 97 8.96 -5.44 14.03
C GLN A 97 8.36 -5.22 15.42
N THR A 98 9.21 -4.75 16.34
CA THR A 98 8.81 -4.38 17.70
C THR A 98 8.74 -2.87 17.89
N ASP A 99 8.33 -2.40 19.07
CA ASP A 99 8.26 -0.96 19.37
C ASP A 99 9.65 -0.28 19.36
N SER A 100 10.74 -1.01 19.63
CA SER A 100 12.10 -0.47 19.48
C SER A 100 12.49 -0.22 18.03
N ASP A 101 11.97 -1.02 17.10
CA ASP A 101 12.27 -0.90 15.67
C ASP A 101 11.39 0.14 14.98
N TYR A 102 10.11 0.18 15.37
CA TYR A 102 9.11 1.07 14.81
C TYR A 102 8.17 1.62 15.88
N THR A 103 8.53 2.78 16.43
CA THR A 103 7.78 3.38 17.55
C THR A 103 6.43 3.96 17.13
N THR A 104 5.51 4.11 18.09
CA THR A 104 4.25 4.86 17.87
C THR A 104 4.49 6.30 17.36
N ARG A 105 5.57 6.96 17.79
CA ARG A 105 5.96 8.29 17.30
C ARG A 105 6.34 8.27 15.82
N GLN A 106 7.06 7.24 15.39
CA GLN A 106 7.40 7.04 13.98
C GLN A 106 6.13 6.80 13.14
N GLY A 107 5.21 5.95 13.62
CA GLY A 107 3.94 5.74 12.94
C GLY A 107 3.06 6.97 12.86
N ALA A 108 2.96 7.75 13.94
CA ALA A 108 2.26 9.04 13.91
C ALA A 108 2.88 10.02 12.91
N TYR A 109 4.22 10.02 12.78
CA TYR A 109 4.90 10.85 11.80
C TYR A 109 4.64 10.37 10.36
N ASP A 110 4.65 9.06 10.12
CA ASP A 110 4.34 8.51 8.79
C ASP A 110 2.88 8.77 8.40
N LEU A 111 1.92 8.63 9.33
CA LEU A 111 0.53 9.07 9.10
C LEU A 111 0.44 10.56 8.78
N ARG A 112 1.25 11.39 9.45
CA ARG A 112 1.32 12.81 9.12
C ARG A 112 1.83 13.03 7.70
N LYS A 113 2.84 12.30 7.23
CA LYS A 113 3.31 12.37 5.84
C LYS A 113 2.23 11.96 4.84
N LEU A 114 1.56 10.83 5.10
CA LEU A 114 0.47 10.35 4.25
C LEU A 114 -0.67 11.38 4.17
N ARG A 115 -1.01 12.02 5.30
CA ARG A 115 -2.01 13.08 5.33
C ARG A 115 -1.57 14.30 4.53
N GLY A 116 -0.30 14.67 4.60
CA GLY A 116 0.25 15.75 3.79
C GLY A 116 0.31 15.43 2.29
N LYS A 117 -0.04 14.21 1.88
CA LYS A 117 -0.17 13.79 0.47
C LYS A 117 -1.61 13.44 0.12
N ASP A 118 -2.57 13.82 0.96
CA ASP A 118 -3.99 13.54 0.82
C ASP A 118 -4.34 12.05 0.68
N LEU A 119 -3.39 11.16 1.01
CA LEU A 119 -3.60 9.71 0.97
C LEU A 119 -4.49 9.22 2.11
N ILE A 120 -4.49 9.95 3.23
CA ILE A 120 -5.34 9.70 4.38
C ILE A 120 -5.94 10.99 4.91
N THR A 121 -7.09 10.90 5.55
CA THR A 121 -7.76 12.03 6.20
C THR A 121 -7.83 11.84 7.71
N LYS A 122 -8.01 12.95 8.43
CA LYS A 122 -8.22 12.96 9.88
C LYS A 122 -9.49 13.78 10.16
N PRO A 123 -10.66 13.14 10.31
CA PRO A 123 -11.93 13.85 10.46
C PRO A 123 -11.98 14.62 11.79
N GLY A 124 -12.28 15.92 11.70
CA GLY A 124 -12.50 16.82 12.84
C GLY A 124 -11.35 16.85 13.86
N ARG A 125 -11.71 17.00 15.15
CA ARG A 125 -10.77 16.98 16.29
C ARG A 125 -10.58 15.57 16.89
N THR A 126 -10.76 14.53 16.08
CA THR A 126 -10.61 13.14 16.57
C THR A 126 -9.14 12.70 16.57
N ARG A 127 -8.84 11.56 17.20
CA ARG A 127 -7.53 10.88 17.10
C ARG A 127 -7.52 9.80 15.99
N ARG A 128 -8.57 9.74 15.18
CA ARG A 128 -8.77 8.69 14.17
C ARG A 128 -8.39 9.19 12.78
N TYR A 129 -7.83 8.28 11.99
CA TYR A 129 -7.48 8.46 10.59
C TYR A 129 -8.36 7.57 9.73
N GLN A 130 -8.74 8.06 8.55
CA GLN A 130 -9.54 7.35 7.57
C GLN A 130 -8.84 7.37 6.23
N ILE A 131 -9.16 6.39 5.38
CA ILE A 131 -8.62 6.28 4.03
C ILE A 131 -9.81 6.39 3.08
N PRO A 132 -9.95 7.52 2.36
CA PRO A 132 -10.92 7.62 1.28
C PRO A 132 -10.76 6.48 0.28
N THR A 133 -11.86 5.99 -0.29
CA THR A 133 -11.83 4.82 -1.17
C THR A 133 -10.90 5.01 -2.38
N HIS A 134 -10.94 6.19 -3.01
CA HIS A 134 -10.07 6.50 -4.14
C HIS A 134 -8.57 6.48 -3.78
N THR A 135 -8.19 6.92 -2.56
CA THR A 135 -6.79 6.88 -2.14
C THR A 135 -6.38 5.48 -1.68
N ALA A 136 -7.30 4.64 -1.20
CA ALA A 136 -7.05 3.22 -0.97
C ALA A 136 -6.61 2.53 -2.28
N SER A 137 -7.31 2.79 -3.39
CA SER A 137 -6.94 2.33 -4.73
C SER A 137 -5.55 2.82 -5.12
N THR A 138 -5.26 4.11 -4.94
CA THR A 138 -3.95 4.68 -5.24
C THR A 138 -2.84 3.99 -4.43
N ILE A 139 -3.05 3.77 -3.14
CA ILE A 139 -2.09 3.06 -2.28
C ILE A 139 -1.86 1.63 -2.77
N ALA A 140 -2.95 0.91 -3.10
CA ALA A 140 -2.86 -0.43 -3.65
C ALA A 140 -2.11 -0.45 -5.00
N ALA A 141 -2.35 0.54 -5.87
CA ALA A 141 -1.65 0.71 -7.14
C ALA A 141 -0.14 0.83 -6.93
N LEU A 142 0.26 1.74 -6.03
CA LEU A 142 1.66 2.03 -5.74
C LEU A 142 2.38 0.79 -5.20
N LEU A 143 1.74 0.05 -4.28
CA LEU A 143 2.28 -1.17 -3.71
C LEU A 143 2.40 -2.28 -4.75
N THR A 144 1.35 -2.51 -5.55
CA THR A 144 1.33 -3.52 -6.61
C THR A 144 2.38 -3.21 -7.69
N LEU A 145 2.43 -1.97 -8.18
CA LEU A 145 3.41 -1.55 -9.16
C LEU A 145 4.83 -1.76 -8.63
N ARG A 146 5.09 -1.45 -7.37
CA ARG A 146 6.42 -1.57 -6.81
C ARG A 146 6.84 -3.03 -6.56
N GLU A 147 6.00 -3.79 -5.88
CA GLU A 147 6.34 -5.12 -5.35
C GLU A 147 6.04 -6.25 -6.31
N GLN A 148 5.01 -6.11 -7.15
CA GLN A 148 4.58 -7.16 -8.08
C GLN A 148 5.06 -6.90 -9.50
N VAL A 149 5.21 -5.64 -9.90
CA VAL A 149 5.64 -5.30 -11.27
C VAL A 149 7.14 -4.99 -11.29
N ILE A 150 7.57 -3.85 -10.73
CA ILE A 150 8.94 -3.34 -10.88
C ILE A 150 9.98 -4.32 -10.30
N ALA A 151 9.82 -4.73 -9.04
CA ALA A 151 10.82 -5.59 -8.40
C ALA A 151 10.96 -6.98 -9.09
N PRO A 152 9.87 -7.71 -9.40
CA PRO A 152 9.97 -9.02 -10.06
C PRO A 152 10.48 -8.92 -11.50
N ILE A 153 10.09 -7.89 -12.24
CA ILE A 153 10.54 -7.69 -13.62
C ILE A 153 12.04 -7.36 -13.66
N LEU A 154 12.53 -6.48 -12.77
CA LEU A 154 13.96 -6.21 -12.64
C LEU A 154 14.76 -7.45 -12.20
N ALA A 155 14.23 -8.25 -11.27
CA ALA A 155 14.84 -9.52 -10.88
C ALA A 155 14.85 -10.54 -12.04
N GLY A 156 13.79 -10.57 -12.84
CA GLY A 156 13.65 -11.42 -14.00
C GLY A 156 14.62 -11.03 -15.13
N VAL A 157 14.74 -9.74 -15.46
CA VAL A 157 15.68 -9.29 -16.51
C VAL A 157 17.13 -9.62 -16.15
N ARG A 158 17.48 -9.67 -14.86
CA ARG A 158 18.79 -10.12 -14.37
C ARG A 158 19.06 -11.62 -14.58
N SER A 159 18.01 -12.41 -14.78
CA SER A 159 18.11 -13.86 -14.93
C SER A 159 17.76 -14.27 -16.35
N PRO A 160 18.71 -14.44 -17.29
CA PRO A 160 18.40 -14.83 -18.66
C PRO A 160 17.84 -16.26 -18.78
N ARG A 161 17.97 -17.08 -17.72
CA ARG A 161 17.52 -18.46 -17.72
C ARG A 161 15.99 -18.53 -17.76
N ARG A 162 15.47 -18.83 -18.94
CA ARG A 162 14.12 -19.35 -19.15
C ARG A 162 14.05 -20.73 -18.50
N GLY A 163 13.69 -20.78 -17.23
CA GLY A 163 13.38 -22.04 -16.55
C GLY A 163 12.22 -22.77 -17.23
N ARG A 164 11.98 -24.02 -16.82
CA ARG A 164 10.81 -24.78 -17.27
C ARG A 164 9.55 -23.99 -16.91
N LYS A 165 8.67 -23.79 -17.90
CA LYS A 165 7.38 -23.13 -17.68
C LYS A 165 6.56 -23.94 -16.66
N PRO A 166 5.86 -23.28 -15.73
CA PRO A 166 5.00 -23.97 -14.77
C PRO A 166 3.93 -24.80 -15.50
N THR A 167 3.47 -25.88 -14.86
CA THR A 167 2.41 -26.75 -15.39
C THR A 167 1.11 -25.96 -15.64
N THR A 168 0.79 -24.99 -14.77
CA THR A 168 -0.32 -24.05 -14.95
C THR A 168 0.25 -22.71 -15.39
N TRP A 169 -0.01 -22.32 -16.63
CA TRP A 169 0.52 -21.07 -17.21
C TRP A 169 -0.61 -20.08 -17.48
N THR A 170 -0.72 -19.06 -16.62
CA THR A 170 -1.80 -18.08 -16.66
C THR A 170 -1.58 -16.99 -17.71
N ARG A 171 -2.63 -16.21 -18.01
CA ARG A 171 -2.50 -15.01 -18.87
C ARG A 171 -1.53 -14.00 -18.27
N VAL A 172 -1.56 -13.80 -16.96
CA VAL A 172 -0.69 -12.86 -16.23
C VAL A 172 0.78 -13.28 -16.38
N ASP A 173 1.10 -14.56 -16.24
CA ASP A 173 2.46 -15.08 -16.45
C ASP A 173 2.98 -14.82 -17.87
N ARG A 174 2.11 -14.91 -18.88
CA ARG A 174 2.47 -14.61 -20.27
C ARG A 174 2.80 -13.12 -20.45
N HIS A 175 2.04 -12.23 -19.81
CA HIS A 175 2.33 -10.80 -19.82
C HIS A 175 3.64 -10.48 -19.12
N TYR A 176 3.91 -11.08 -17.95
CA TYR A 176 5.19 -10.92 -17.26
C TYR A 176 6.38 -11.38 -18.11
N GLU A 177 6.28 -12.56 -18.75
CA GLU A 177 7.35 -13.06 -19.63
C GLU A 177 7.59 -12.12 -20.82
N THR A 178 6.52 -11.64 -21.46
CA THR A 178 6.62 -10.71 -22.60
C THR A 178 7.28 -9.40 -22.19
N LEU A 179 6.86 -8.83 -21.06
CA LEU A 179 7.39 -7.58 -20.56
C LEU A 179 8.86 -7.72 -20.15
N ARG A 180 9.24 -8.82 -19.50
CA ARG A 180 10.63 -9.14 -19.16
C ARG A 180 11.52 -9.24 -20.39
N ILE A 181 11.07 -9.95 -21.44
CA ILE A 181 11.83 -10.09 -22.69
C ILE A 181 12.04 -8.71 -23.33
N ASN A 182 10.96 -7.96 -23.52
CA ASN A 182 11.01 -6.66 -24.17
C ASN A 182 11.84 -5.66 -23.37
N MET A 183 11.76 -5.68 -22.03
CA MET A 183 12.55 -4.81 -21.17
C MET A 183 14.03 -5.16 -21.21
N HIS A 184 14.39 -6.44 -21.32
CA HIS A 184 15.79 -6.85 -21.53
C HIS A 184 16.34 -6.31 -22.86
N THR A 185 15.59 -6.43 -23.95
CA THR A 185 15.96 -5.86 -25.26
C THR A 185 16.12 -4.35 -25.19
N LEU A 186 15.18 -3.66 -24.54
CA LEU A 186 15.25 -2.21 -24.36
C LEU A 186 16.48 -1.80 -23.55
N PHE A 187 16.78 -2.49 -22.45
CA PHE A 187 17.96 -2.19 -21.63
C PHE A 187 19.25 -2.37 -22.41
N HIS A 188 19.35 -3.40 -23.24
CA HIS A 188 20.49 -3.58 -24.15
C HIS A 188 20.64 -2.38 -25.10
N HIS A 189 19.55 -1.91 -25.72
CA HIS A 189 19.58 -0.77 -26.63
C HIS A 189 19.93 0.55 -25.91
N LEU A 190 19.53 0.70 -24.65
CA LEU A 190 19.84 1.86 -23.82
C LEU A 190 21.21 1.77 -23.12
N GLY A 191 21.98 0.68 -23.33
CA GLY A 191 23.27 0.47 -22.66
C GLY A 191 23.17 0.22 -21.16
N ILE A 192 22.00 -0.21 -20.65
CA ILE A 192 21.77 -0.48 -19.24
C ILE A 192 22.17 -1.93 -18.94
N THR A 193 23.24 -2.12 -18.18
CA THR A 193 23.64 -3.44 -17.66
C THR A 193 22.99 -3.71 -16.32
N THR A 194 22.23 -4.80 -16.20
CA THR A 194 21.69 -5.25 -14.90
C THR A 194 22.69 -6.18 -14.22
N THR A 195 23.57 -5.64 -13.37
CA THR A 195 24.47 -6.45 -12.55
C THR A 195 23.70 -7.13 -11.42
N GLY A 196 23.94 -8.42 -11.19
CA GLY A 196 23.38 -9.13 -10.03
C GLY A 196 23.87 -8.47 -8.74
N ALA A 197 22.97 -8.25 -7.77
CA ALA A 197 23.41 -7.84 -6.44
C ALA A 197 24.33 -8.93 -5.89
N ALA A 198 25.54 -8.56 -5.50
CA ALA A 198 26.40 -9.43 -4.72
C ALA A 198 25.59 -9.88 -3.49
N ALA A 199 25.53 -11.19 -3.26
CA ALA A 199 24.95 -11.73 -2.05
C ALA A 199 25.66 -11.09 -0.85
N ALA A 200 24.92 -10.32 -0.07
CA ALA A 200 25.34 -9.75 1.20
C ALA A 200 24.41 -10.29 2.29
#